data_AF-A0AAE1A1H3-F1
#
_entry.id   AF-A0AAE1A1H3-F1
#
_cell.length_a   1.000
_cell.length_b   1.000
_cell.length_c   1.000
_cell.angle_alpha   90.00
_cell.angle_beta   90.00
_cell.angle_gamma   90.00
#
_symmetry.space_group_name_H-M   'P 1'
#
loop_
_entity.id
_entity.type
_entity.pdbx_description
1 polymer ?
#
loop_
_entity_poly.entity_id
_entity_poly.type
_entity_poly.pdbx_seq_one_letter_code
_entity_poly.pdbx_strand_id
1 'polypeptide(L)'
;MKNLFVFVTVCIRLSLLEFTYHNDGVLANTLGEHKASRRWKRWAPHGIHHNQIDYILVQNQFRSGINRAMTRNFPGSDIGSNHDLVLMKVRIRLKKINRPKNIRRKFNLDRLKDPTLKCLSEQH
;
A
#
# COMPACT_ATOMS: atom_id res chain seq x y z
N MET A 1 -6.33 1.10 -10.11
CA MET A 1 -5.84 0.27 -9.00
C MET A 1 -5.42 1.22 -7.89
N LYS A 2 -6.00 1.07 -6.69
CA LYS A 2 -5.63 1.85 -5.50
C LYS A 2 -4.44 1.14 -4.89
N ASN A 3 -3.24 1.50 -5.32
CA ASN A 3 -2.03 0.92 -4.76
C ASN A 3 -1.36 1.98 -3.90
N LEU A 4 -2.00 2.29 -2.75
CA LEU A 4 -1.25 2.78 -1.60
C LEU A 4 -0.71 1.52 -0.92
N PHE A 5 0.43 1.04 -1.41
CA PHE A 5 1.14 -0.03 -0.73
C PHE A 5 1.79 0.57 0.52
N VAL A 6 1.16 0.37 1.69
CA VAL A 6 1.85 0.54 2.97
C VAL A 6 2.54 -0.79 3.24
N PHE A 7 3.76 -0.95 2.73
CA PHE A 7 4.61 -2.06 3.16
C PHE A 7 5.22 -1.69 4.51
N VAL A 8 4.74 -2.34 5.58
CA VAL A 8 5.50 -2.46 6.82
C VAL A 8 6.42 -3.65 6.60
N THR A 9 7.61 -3.41 6.06
CA THR A 9 8.51 -4.50 5.67
C THR A 9 9.13 -5.12 6.91
N VAL A 10 8.65 -6.30 7.30
CA VAL A 10 9.38 -7.21 8.20
C VAL A 10 10.42 -7.96 7.36
N CYS A 11 11.66 -7.86 7.81
CA CYS A 11 12.89 -8.46 7.30
C CYS A 11 12.75 -9.72 6.42
N ILE A 12 13.05 -9.60 5.12
CA ILE A 12 13.59 -10.71 4.29
C ILE A 12 14.66 -10.14 3.34
N ARG A 13 15.93 -10.30 3.73
CA ARG A 13 17.14 -10.45 2.90
C ARG A 13 17.38 -9.55 1.66
N LEU A 14 16.79 -8.37 1.58
CA LEU A 14 17.10 -7.32 0.59
C LEU A 14 17.45 -6.02 1.31
N SER A 15 18.43 -5.27 0.80
CA SER A 15 18.70 -3.92 1.29
C SER A 15 17.47 -3.05 1.00
N LEU A 16 16.81 -2.54 2.05
CA LEU A 16 15.62 -1.70 1.90
C LEU A 16 15.89 -0.51 0.96
N LEU A 17 17.12 0.03 1.00
CA LEU A 17 17.59 1.08 0.11
C LEU A 17 17.56 0.66 -1.36
N GLU A 18 18.08 -0.52 -1.69
CA GLU A 18 18.08 -1.07 -3.04
C GLU A 18 16.65 -1.29 -3.54
N PHE A 19 15.76 -1.82 -2.70
CA PHE A 19 14.34 -1.93 -3.04
C PHE A 19 13.70 -0.56 -3.33
N THR A 20 13.95 0.45 -2.48
CA THR A 20 13.42 1.80 -2.69
C THR A 20 13.93 2.43 -3.98
N TYR A 21 15.20 2.18 -4.31
CA TYR A 21 15.82 2.67 -5.53
C TYR A 21 15.19 2.05 -6.77
N HIS A 22 15.04 0.72 -6.82
CA HIS A 22 14.45 0.03 -7.96
C HIS A 22 12.95 0.31 -8.16
N ASN A 23 12.22 0.65 -7.10
CA ASN A 23 10.77 0.86 -7.15
C ASN A 23 10.36 2.34 -7.17
N ASP A 24 11.30 3.27 -7.38
CA ASP A 24 11.08 4.73 -7.31
C ASP A 24 10.28 5.11 -6.05
N GLY A 25 10.77 4.62 -4.91
CA GLY A 25 10.13 4.75 -3.61
C GLY A 25 10.90 5.68 -2.68
N VAL A 26 10.21 6.23 -1.69
CA VAL A 26 10.77 7.08 -0.64
C VAL A 26 10.37 6.59 0.74
N LEU A 27 11.32 6.56 1.67
CA LEU A 27 11.07 6.24 3.08
C LEU A 27 10.47 7.47 3.77
N ALA A 28 9.16 7.48 3.97
CA ALA A 28 8.44 8.68 4.38
C ALA A 28 8.79 9.18 5.79
N ASN A 29 9.11 8.26 6.71
CA ASN A 29 9.48 8.58 8.09
C ASN A 29 10.95 9.00 8.25
N THR A 30 11.74 9.02 7.18
CA THR A 30 13.10 9.62 7.18
C THR A 30 13.12 11.03 6.56
N LEU A 31 12.05 11.46 5.91
CA LEU A 31 11.97 12.76 5.22
C LEU A 31 11.83 13.97 6.15
N GLY A 32 11.43 13.76 7.40
CA GLY A 32 11.15 14.82 8.37
C GLY A 32 12.21 14.94 9.44
N GLU A 33 12.45 16.17 9.90
CA GLU A 33 13.24 16.43 11.11
C GLU A 33 12.43 16.07 12.36
N HIS A 34 12.34 14.78 12.66
CA HIS A 34 11.70 14.33 13.88
C HIS A 34 12.67 14.51 15.06
N LYS A 35 12.14 14.81 16.26
CA LYS A 35 12.93 14.79 17.50
C LYS A 35 13.69 13.45 17.60
N ALA A 36 14.92 13.48 18.12
CA ALA A 36 15.76 12.29 18.26
C ALA A 36 15.01 11.12 18.93
N SER A 37 14.26 11.41 20.00
CA SER A 37 13.41 10.46 20.72
C SER A 37 12.28 9.80 19.89
N ARG A 38 11.98 10.32 18.69
CA ARG A 38 10.98 9.81 17.74
C ARG A 38 11.60 9.22 16.47
N ARG A 39 12.91 9.34 16.29
CA ARG A 39 13.67 8.74 15.17
C ARG A 39 14.23 7.38 15.55
N TRP A 40 14.63 7.22 16.81
CA TRP A 40 15.30 6.02 17.29
C TRP A 40 14.88 5.78 18.74
N LYS A 41 14.24 4.65 19.02
CA LYS A 41 14.08 4.17 20.40
C LYS A 41 13.75 2.68 20.44
N ARG A 42 14.76 1.88 20.10
CA ARG A 42 14.79 0.48 20.48
C ARG A 42 16.09 0.21 21.22
N TRP A 43 16.01 -0.34 22.42
CA TRP A 43 17.19 -0.88 23.07
C TRP A 43 17.48 -2.22 22.39
N ALA A 44 18.67 -2.40 21.79
CA ALA A 44 19.12 -3.76 21.49
C ALA A 44 19.04 -4.61 22.77
N PRO A 45 18.91 -5.94 22.69
CA PRO A 45 18.95 -6.82 23.86
C PRO A 45 20.20 -6.62 24.74
N HIS A 46 21.24 -5.95 24.22
CA HIS A 46 22.49 -5.62 24.91
C HIS A 46 22.72 -4.10 25.03
N GLY A 47 21.72 -3.27 24.72
CA GLY A 47 21.76 -1.80 24.88
C GLY A 47 22.64 -1.03 23.89
N ILE A 48 23.43 -1.71 23.05
CA ILE A 48 24.48 -1.05 22.24
C ILE A 48 23.94 -0.42 20.94
N HIS A 49 22.85 -0.94 20.37
CA HIS A 49 22.34 -0.50 19.05
C HIS A 49 20.86 -0.12 19.06
N HIS A 50 20.53 0.90 18.28
CA HIS A 50 19.16 1.31 17.99
C HIS A 50 18.81 0.89 16.56
N ASN A 51 17.95 -0.13 16.39
CA ASN A 51 17.49 -0.56 15.07
C ASN A 51 16.07 -0.06 14.82
N GLN A 52 15.91 0.86 13.88
CA GLN A 52 14.61 1.20 13.31
C GLN A 52 14.29 0.17 12.22
N ILE A 53 13.27 -0.66 12.45
CA ILE A 53 12.83 -1.69 11.49
C ILE A 53 11.49 -1.33 10.82
N ASP A 54 10.73 -0.39 11.40
CA ASP A 54 9.43 0.01 10.90
C ASP A 54 9.58 1.25 9.99
N TYR A 55 9.39 1.05 8.68
CA TYR A 55 9.43 2.10 7.67
C TYR A 55 8.11 2.19 6.91
N ILE A 56 7.77 3.39 6.47
CA ILE A 56 6.65 3.63 5.56
C ILE A 56 7.22 3.97 4.20
N LEU A 57 7.09 3.04 3.24
CA LEU A 57 7.46 3.28 1.86
C LEU A 57 6.32 3.97 1.11
N VAL A 58 6.63 5.02 0.37
CA VAL A 58 5.68 5.73 -0.50
C VAL A 58 6.28 5.85 -1.89
N GLN A 59 5.48 5.66 -2.94
CA GLN A 59 5.95 5.92 -4.30
C GLN A 59 6.32 7.40 -4.47
N ASN A 60 7.43 7.68 -5.14
CA ASN A 60 7.96 9.02 -5.30
C ASN A 60 6.96 9.98 -5.97
N GLN A 61 6.10 9.47 -6.86
CA GLN A 61 4.99 10.26 -7.45
C GLN A 61 4.01 10.85 -6.42
N PHE A 62 3.90 10.27 -5.22
CA PHE A 62 3.06 10.77 -4.13
C PHE A 62 3.85 11.50 -3.04
N ARG A 63 5.16 11.69 -3.22
CA ARG A 63 6.04 12.31 -2.23
C ARG A 63 5.60 13.72 -1.81
N SER A 64 5.07 14.50 -2.75
CA SER A 64 4.54 15.84 -2.50
C SER A 64 3.29 15.86 -1.61
N GLY A 65 2.57 14.74 -1.53
CA GLY A 65 1.41 14.58 -0.66
C GLY A 65 1.76 14.26 0.80
N ILE A 66 3.00 13.89 1.09
CA ILE A 66 3.41 13.46 2.43
C ILE A 66 3.45 14.67 3.37
N ASN A 67 2.66 14.62 4.45
CA ASN A 67 2.73 15.62 5.51
C ASN A 67 3.86 15.23 6.48
N ARG A 68 5.07 15.72 6.18
CA ARG A 68 6.28 15.44 6.97
C ARG A 68 6.13 15.80 8.45
N ALA A 69 5.41 16.88 8.78
CA ALA A 69 5.20 17.30 10.17
C ALA A 69 4.29 16.35 10.95
N MET A 70 3.39 15.62 10.27
CA MET A 70 2.47 14.64 10.85
C MET A 70 2.92 13.19 10.68
N THR A 71 4.09 12.96 10.08
CA THR A 71 4.76 11.65 10.11
C THR A 71 5.54 11.52 11.42
N ARG A 72 5.46 10.39 12.12
CA ARG A 72 6.23 10.14 13.35
C ARG A 72 6.13 8.69 13.81
N ASN A 73 7.16 8.22 14.49
CA ASN A 73 7.14 6.97 15.23
C ASN A 73 6.70 7.24 16.68
N PHE A 74 5.97 6.29 17.27
CA PHE A 74 5.50 6.29 18.64
C PHE A 74 6.14 5.13 19.39
N PRO A 75 7.29 5.38 20.05
CA PRO A 75 7.97 4.36 20.83
C PRO A 75 7.15 4.02 22.08
N GLY A 76 7.04 2.71 22.39
CA GLY A 76 6.32 2.24 23.57
C GLY A 76 4.80 2.17 23.39
N SER A 77 4.32 1.87 22.18
CA SER A 77 2.92 1.49 22.01
C SER A 77 2.62 0.25 22.86
N ASP A 78 1.57 0.32 23.67
CA ASP A 78 1.12 -0.70 24.62
C ASP A 78 0.43 -1.88 23.90
N ILE A 79 1.15 -2.47 22.94
CA ILE A 79 0.62 -3.51 22.02
C ILE A 79 1.15 -4.90 22.39
N GLY A 80 1.96 -5.05 23.44
CA GLY A 80 2.53 -6.35 23.83
C GLY A 80 3.38 -7.01 22.73
N SER A 81 3.74 -6.24 21.69
CA SER A 81 4.58 -6.66 20.58
C SER A 81 5.81 -5.78 20.52
N ASN A 82 6.89 -6.33 19.96
CA ASN A 82 8.15 -5.63 19.82
C ASN A 82 8.15 -4.57 18.69
N HIS A 83 6.98 -4.12 18.21
CA HIS A 83 6.85 -3.15 17.11
C HIS A 83 6.51 -1.75 17.62
N ASP A 84 7.17 -0.74 17.05
CA ASP A 84 6.79 0.65 17.28
C ASP A 84 5.68 1.06 16.32
N LEU A 85 4.67 1.76 16.82
CA LEU A 85 3.64 2.32 15.97
C LEU A 85 4.23 3.45 15.10
N VAL A 86 4.13 3.33 13.78
CA VAL A 86 4.52 4.41 12.84
C VAL A 86 3.27 5.01 12.20
N LEU A 87 3.15 6.33 12.26
CA LEU A 87 2.04 7.08 11.68
C LEU A 87 2.56 8.01 10.59
N MET A 88 1.79 8.10 9.49
CA MET A 88 1.98 9.08 8.45
C MET A 88 0.63 9.66 8.04
N LYS A 89 0.58 10.96 7.78
CA LYS A 89 -0.54 11.60 7.09
C LYS A 89 -0.13 11.95 5.66
N VAL A 90 -0.98 11.61 4.70
CA VAL A 90 -0.73 11.88 3.28
C VAL A 90 -1.96 12.50 2.64
N ARG A 91 -1.76 13.50 1.78
CA ARG A 91 -2.79 14.17 0.98
C ARG A 91 -2.59 13.77 -0.49
N ILE A 92 -3.44 12.88 -0.99
CA ILE A 92 -3.32 12.35 -2.36
C ILE A 92 -4.55 12.77 -3.16
N ARG A 93 -4.33 13.23 -4.40
CA ARG A 93 -5.40 13.40 -5.40
C ARG A 93 -5.42 12.15 -6.29
N LEU A 94 -6.43 11.31 -6.13
CA LEU A 94 -6.59 10.11 -6.95
C LEU A 94 -7.20 10.48 -8.31
N LYS A 95 -6.66 9.93 -9.39
CA LYS A 95 -7.28 10.04 -10.72
C LYS A 95 -8.62 9.29 -10.70
N LYS A 96 -9.66 9.91 -11.25
CA LYS A 96 -10.94 9.24 -11.50
C LYS A 96 -10.71 8.17 -12.55
N ILE A 97 -10.92 6.90 -12.19
CA ILE A 97 -10.88 5.80 -13.14
C ILE A 97 -12.25 5.74 -13.81
N ASN A 98 -12.32 6.12 -15.08
CA ASN A 98 -13.50 5.88 -15.89
C ASN A 98 -13.52 4.40 -16.25
N ARG A 99 -14.25 3.61 -15.46
CA ARG A 99 -14.51 2.22 -15.81
C ARG A 99 -15.49 2.23 -16.98
N PRO A 100 -15.24 1.46 -18.06
CA PRO A 100 -16.27 1.28 -19.07
C PRO A 100 -17.53 0.80 -18.36
N LYS A 101 -18.69 1.41 -18.68
CA LYS A 101 -19.98 0.89 -18.22
C LYS A 101 -20.00 -0.58 -18.60
N ASN A 102 -20.42 -1.44 -17.68
CA ASN A 102 -20.63 -2.85 -18.00
C ASN A 102 -21.73 -2.90 -19.07
N ILE A 103 -21.33 -2.88 -20.35
CA ILE A 103 -22.24 -3.04 -21.46
C ILE A 103 -22.72 -4.47 -21.30
N ARG A 104 -23.90 -4.65 -20.71
CA ARG A 104 -24.59 -5.93 -20.76
C ARG A 104 -24.60 -6.34 -22.21
N ARG A 105 -23.91 -7.43 -22.55
CA ARG A 105 -23.93 -7.99 -23.90
C ARG A 105 -25.40 -8.22 -24.23
N LYS A 106 -25.94 -7.44 -25.17
CA LYS A 106 -27.30 -7.61 -25.63
C LYS A 106 -27.24 -8.77 -26.62
N PHE A 107 -27.59 -9.97 -26.17
CA PHE A 107 -27.71 -11.11 -27.05
C PHE A 107 -28.86 -10.86 -28.02
N ASN A 108 -28.65 -11.15 -29.30
CA ASN A 108 -29.72 -11.11 -30.29
C ASN A 108 -30.65 -12.31 -30.04
N LEU A 109 -31.81 -12.05 -29.45
CA LEU A 109 -32.79 -13.08 -29.07
C LEU A 109 -33.69 -13.51 -30.23
N ASP A 110 -33.58 -12.89 -31.42
CA ASP A 110 -34.46 -13.22 -32.55
C ASP A 110 -34.20 -14.63 -33.08
N ARG A 111 -32.96 -15.12 -32.93
CA ARG A 111 -32.61 -16.52 -33.24
C ARG A 111 -33.20 -17.54 -32.26
N LEU A 112 -33.63 -17.12 -31.07
CA LEU A 112 -34.26 -18.00 -30.08
C LEU A 112 -35.74 -18.30 -30.41
N LYS A 113 -36.32 -17.56 -31.36
CA LYS A 113 -37.70 -17.74 -31.83
C LYS A 113 -37.80 -18.77 -32.96
N ASP A 114 -36.67 -19.17 -33.54
CA ASP A 114 -36.64 -20.15 -34.61
C ASP A 114 -37.00 -21.54 -34.06
N PRO A 115 -38.10 -22.16 -34.52
CA PRO A 115 -38.55 -23.45 -33.99
C PRO A 115 -37.51 -24.56 -34.15
N THR A 116 -36.64 -24.47 -35.16
CA THR A 116 -35.59 -25.47 -35.40
C THR A 116 -34.49 -25.45 -34.34
N LEU A 117 -34.15 -24.27 -33.81
CA LEU A 117 -33.12 -24.11 -32.79
C LEU A 117 -33.62 -24.48 -31.38
N LYS A 118 -34.93 -24.34 -31.14
CA LYS A 118 -35.56 -24.70 -29.86
C LYS A 118 -35.53 -26.22 -29.60
N CYS A 119 -35.82 -26.99 -30.63
CA CYS A 119 -35.77 -28.47 -30.58
C CYS A 119 -34.36 -29.00 -30.27
N LEU A 120 -33.31 -28.36 -30.80
CA LEU A 120 -31.92 -28.75 -30.54
C LEU A 120 -31.44 -28.44 -29.12
N SER A 121 -32.02 -27.43 -28.46
CA SER A 121 -31.66 -27.08 -27.07
C SER A 121 -32.32 -27.95 -26.01
N GLU A 122 -33.37 -28.68 -26.37
CA GLU A 122 -34.18 -29.51 -25.46
C GLU A 122 -33.72 -30.99 -25.46
N GLN A 123 -32.69 -31.34 -26.25
CA GLN A 123 -32.17 -32.70 -26.39
C GLN A 123 -31.06 -33.07 -25.38
N HIS A 124 -30.82 -32.25 -24.35
CA HIS A 124 -29.74 -32.45 -23.38
C HIS A 124 -30.16 -32.25 -21.93
#